data_AF-A0A7D6I1S3-F1
#
_entry.id   AF-A0A7D6I1S3-F1
#
_cell.length_a   1.000
_cell.length_b   1.000
_cell.length_c   1.000
_cell.angle_alpha   90.00
_cell.angle_beta   90.00
_cell.angle_gamma   90.00
#
_symmetry.space_group_name_H-M   'P 1'
#
loop_
_entity.id
_entity.type
_entity.pdbx_description
1 polymer ?
#
loop_
_entity_poly.entity_id
_entity_poly.type
_entity_poly.pdbx_seq_one_letter_code
_entity_poly.pdbx_strand_id
1 'polypeptide(L)'
;MTSWPELGSRVALRYRRSPGSVPPLTDAIGHLLAVDPTLRLQTKTGTIVEVSPADVVSLRVLTDVPVRNADIRTLERLAAAARPGGEETWLDGWLLRAADGVDLATNSAVPLDISAQINAVPAIVDWYGRRRLTPHLALPDRLLDPPPSWALEHTERVLLRDMASGDFLVVPDDATPPAAPHGYWLHHRRRYFCPPASPPAS
;
A
#
# COMPACT_ATOMS: atom_id res chain seq x y z
N MET A 1 10.55 -25.56 -5.62
CA MET A 1 9.11 -25.73 -5.36
C MET A 1 8.47 -24.35 -5.42
N THR A 2 7.59 -24.10 -6.38
CA THR A 2 6.83 -22.84 -6.45
C THR A 2 5.92 -22.77 -5.23
N SER A 3 6.08 -21.74 -4.40
CA SER A 3 5.12 -21.48 -3.33
C SER A 3 3.83 -20.94 -3.96
N TRP A 4 2.73 -21.66 -3.78
CA TRP A 4 1.43 -21.28 -4.30
C TRP A 4 0.67 -20.45 -3.26
N PRO A 5 -0.06 -19.40 -3.68
CA PRO A 5 -0.91 -18.64 -2.76
C PRO A 5 -2.12 -19.47 -2.33
N GLU A 6 -2.83 -19.00 -1.30
CA GLU A 6 -4.05 -19.66 -0.80
C GLU A 6 -5.11 -19.76 -1.91
N LEU A 7 -5.86 -20.87 -1.91
CA LEU A 7 -7.03 -21.02 -2.76
C LEU A 7 -8.04 -19.90 -2.46
N GLY A 8 -8.69 -19.38 -3.51
CA GLY A 8 -9.51 -18.17 -3.45
C GLY A 8 -8.72 -16.88 -3.69
N SER A 9 -7.38 -16.91 -3.72
CA SER A 9 -6.59 -15.72 -4.07
C SER A 9 -6.83 -15.32 -5.53
N ARG A 10 -7.09 -14.03 -5.77
CA ARG A 10 -7.04 -13.48 -7.12
C ARG A 10 -5.58 -13.42 -7.58
N VAL A 11 -5.26 -13.99 -8.73
CA VAL A 11 -3.90 -14.05 -9.27
C VAL A 11 -3.87 -13.67 -10.74
N ALA A 12 -2.75 -13.08 -11.17
CA ALA A 12 -2.32 -13.03 -12.56
C ALA A 12 -1.34 -14.18 -12.80
N LEU A 13 -1.65 -15.00 -13.78
CA LEU A 13 -0.91 -16.20 -14.17
C LEU A 13 -0.37 -16.01 -15.58
N ARG A 14 0.94 -16.23 -15.77
CA ARG A 14 1.55 -16.41 -17.09
C ARG A 14 1.95 -17.86 -17.27
N TYR A 15 1.49 -18.49 -18.34
CA TYR A 15 1.75 -19.90 -18.60
C TYR A 15 2.08 -20.21 -20.07
N ARG A 16 2.74 -21.34 -20.28
CA ARG A 16 3.06 -21.89 -21.60
C ARG A 16 1.82 -22.51 -22.23
N ARG A 17 1.58 -22.19 -23.48
CA ARG A 17 0.58 -22.86 -24.31
C ARG A 17 1.17 -24.14 -24.90
N SER A 18 0.31 -25.00 -25.44
CA SER A 18 0.73 -26.21 -26.14
C SER A 18 1.82 -25.92 -27.19
N PRO A 19 2.85 -26.78 -27.31
CA PRO A 19 3.92 -26.60 -28.29
C PRO A 19 3.36 -26.31 -29.69
N GLY A 20 3.90 -25.28 -30.35
CA GLY A 20 3.42 -24.81 -31.66
C GLY A 20 2.40 -23.66 -31.61
N SER A 21 1.96 -23.24 -30.42
CA SER A 21 1.10 -22.06 -30.27
C SER A 21 1.85 -20.76 -30.57
N VAL A 22 1.20 -19.83 -31.29
CA VAL A 22 1.68 -18.46 -31.50
C VAL A 22 0.62 -17.48 -30.95
N PRO A 23 0.93 -16.67 -29.92
CA PRO A 23 2.17 -16.68 -29.14
C PRO A 23 2.31 -17.94 -28.25
N PRO A 24 3.55 -18.33 -27.86
CA PRO A 24 3.83 -19.52 -27.04
C PRO A 24 3.45 -19.35 -25.57
N LEU A 25 3.28 -18.11 -25.11
CA LEU A 25 2.90 -17.74 -23.75
C LEU A 25 1.56 -17.02 -23.78
N THR A 26 0.80 -17.16 -22.70
CA THR A 26 -0.43 -16.39 -22.49
C THR A 26 -0.61 -16.05 -21.02
N ASP A 27 -1.42 -15.03 -20.77
CA ASP A 27 -1.75 -14.53 -19.45
C ASP A 27 -3.22 -14.81 -19.12
N ALA A 28 -3.52 -15.15 -17.86
CA ALA A 28 -4.87 -15.32 -17.34
C ALA A 28 -4.99 -14.64 -15.97
N ILE A 29 -6.14 -14.04 -15.69
CA ILE A 29 -6.43 -13.38 -14.41
C ILE A 29 -7.72 -13.95 -13.85
N GLY A 30 -7.68 -14.38 -12.59
CA GLY A 30 -8.82 -15.01 -11.94
C GLY A 30 -8.53 -15.45 -10.51
N HIS A 31 -9.47 -16.17 -9.91
CA HIS A 31 -9.34 -16.73 -8.57
C HIS A 31 -8.81 -18.16 -8.65
N LEU A 32 -7.79 -18.46 -7.83
CA LEU A 32 -7.15 -19.77 -7.79
C LEU A 32 -8.07 -20.78 -7.10
N LEU A 33 -8.54 -21.80 -7.80
CA LEU A 33 -9.47 -22.80 -7.26
C LEU A 33 -8.78 -24.10 -6.83
N ALA A 34 -7.73 -24.49 -7.55
CA ALA A 34 -6.95 -25.70 -7.27
C ALA A 34 -5.53 -25.53 -7.82
N VAL A 35 -4.59 -26.32 -7.31
CA VAL A 35 -3.18 -26.32 -7.74
C VAL A 35 -2.73 -27.72 -8.15
N ASP A 36 -3.03 -28.75 -7.37
CA ASP A 36 -2.65 -30.15 -7.63
C ASP A 36 -3.94 -30.98 -7.83
N PRO A 37 -4.00 -31.88 -8.85
CA PRO A 37 -2.97 -32.21 -9.85
C PRO A 37 -2.95 -31.25 -11.05
N THR A 38 -3.91 -30.34 -11.13
CA THR A 38 -4.04 -29.36 -12.21
C THR A 38 -4.41 -28.02 -11.61
N LEU A 39 -3.69 -26.98 -12.02
CA LEU A 39 -4.02 -25.63 -11.61
C LEU A 39 -5.31 -25.20 -12.27
N ARG A 40 -6.28 -24.77 -11.46
CA ARG A 40 -7.57 -24.25 -11.92
C ARG A 40 -7.70 -22.79 -11.53
N LEU A 41 -7.95 -21.94 -12.51
CA LEU A 41 -8.15 -20.51 -12.33
C LEU A 41 -9.52 -20.11 -12.88
N GLN A 42 -10.39 -19.54 -12.07
CA GLN A 42 -11.67 -19.00 -12.54
C GLN A 42 -11.52 -17.53 -12.90
N THR A 43 -11.68 -17.20 -14.17
CA THR A 43 -11.65 -15.80 -14.63
C THR A 43 -12.91 -15.04 -14.21
N LYS A 44 -12.87 -13.70 -14.29
CA LYS A 44 -14.05 -12.84 -14.02
C LYS A 44 -15.29 -13.21 -14.86
N THR A 45 -15.09 -13.80 -16.04
CA THR A 45 -16.18 -14.22 -16.93
C THR A 45 -16.80 -15.57 -16.54
N GLY A 46 -16.29 -16.23 -15.50
CA GLY A 46 -16.71 -17.56 -15.07
C GLY A 46 -15.99 -18.70 -15.77
N THR A 47 -15.23 -18.43 -16.84
CA THR A 47 -14.41 -19.45 -17.53
C THR A 47 -13.33 -20.01 -16.62
N ILE A 48 -13.21 -21.34 -16.58
CA ILE A 48 -12.14 -22.07 -15.90
C ILE A 48 -10.97 -22.26 -16.87
N VAL A 49 -9.81 -21.76 -16.48
CA VAL A 49 -8.53 -22.00 -17.15
C VAL A 49 -7.82 -23.12 -16.40
N GLU A 50 -7.54 -24.22 -17.09
CA GLU A 50 -6.79 -25.36 -16.56
C GLU A 50 -5.37 -25.34 -17.11
N VAL A 51 -4.38 -25.41 -16.24
CA VAL A 51 -2.95 -25.35 -16.59
C VAL A 51 -2.19 -26.40 -15.79
N SER A 52 -1.22 -27.07 -16.43
CA SER A 52 -0.25 -27.88 -15.71
C SER A 52 0.59 -26.98 -14.79
N PRO A 53 0.75 -27.30 -13.49
CA PRO A 53 1.62 -26.53 -12.60
C PRO A 53 3.05 -26.35 -13.13
N ALA A 54 3.55 -27.27 -13.97
CA ALA A 54 4.86 -27.21 -14.61
C ALA A 54 4.96 -26.18 -15.76
N ASP A 55 3.82 -25.80 -16.36
CA ASP A 55 3.76 -24.84 -17.46
C ASP A 55 3.62 -23.39 -16.97
N VAL A 56 3.48 -23.18 -15.66
CA VAL A 56 3.43 -21.87 -15.04
C VAL A 56 4.80 -21.22 -15.05
N VAL A 57 4.89 -20.07 -15.71
CA VAL A 57 6.13 -19.30 -15.86
C VAL A 57 6.24 -18.24 -14.78
N SER A 58 5.14 -17.57 -14.46
CA SER A 58 5.07 -16.63 -13.34
C SER A 58 3.67 -16.54 -12.78
N LEU A 59 3.57 -16.34 -11.46
CA LEU A 59 2.32 -16.13 -10.76
C LEU A 59 2.47 -14.91 -9.86
N ARG A 60 1.46 -14.03 -9.86
CA ARG A 60 1.39 -12.85 -8.99
C ARG A 60 0.01 -12.74 -8.37
N VAL A 61 -0.06 -12.63 -7.04
CA VAL A 61 -1.32 -12.31 -6.34
C VAL A 61 -1.73 -10.87 -6.66
N LEU A 62 -2.99 -10.70 -7.08
CA LEU A 62 -3.62 -9.42 -7.31
C LEU A 62 -4.57 -9.13 -6.16
N THR A 63 -4.63 -7.88 -5.73
CA THR A 63 -5.69 -7.42 -4.84
C THR A 63 -7.00 -7.33 -5.62
N ASP A 64 -8.11 -7.80 -5.04
CA ASP A 64 -9.40 -7.91 -5.75
C ASP A 64 -10.03 -6.52 -6.01
N VAL A 65 -9.74 -5.56 -5.15
CA VAL A 65 -10.34 -4.23 -5.18
C VAL A 65 -9.38 -3.21 -5.81
N PRO A 66 -9.79 -2.50 -6.87
CA PRO A 66 -9.02 -1.37 -7.37
C PRO A 66 -8.97 -0.27 -6.31
N VAL A 67 -7.77 0.02 -5.83
CA VAL A 67 -7.53 1.06 -4.83
C VAL A 67 -7.53 2.42 -5.51
N ARG A 68 -8.45 3.31 -5.15
CA ARG A 68 -8.53 4.69 -5.69
C ARG A 68 -7.78 5.64 -4.76
N ASN A 69 -7.19 6.70 -5.32
CA ASN A 69 -6.52 7.73 -4.52
C ASN A 69 -7.46 8.41 -3.50
N ALA A 70 -8.76 8.50 -3.81
CA ALA A 70 -9.77 9.00 -2.88
C ALA A 70 -10.02 8.04 -1.70
N ASP A 71 -10.00 6.74 -1.95
CA ASP A 71 -10.17 5.72 -0.90
C ASP A 71 -8.96 5.69 0.03
N ILE A 72 -7.74 5.81 -0.54
CA ILE A 72 -6.50 5.98 0.23
C ILE A 72 -6.62 7.18 1.18
N ARG A 73 -6.95 8.37 0.66
CA ARG A 73 -7.10 9.57 1.49
C ARG A 73 -8.20 9.42 2.55
N THR A 74 -9.27 8.69 2.25
CA THR A 74 -10.35 8.44 3.22
C THR A 74 -9.87 7.57 4.37
N LEU A 75 -9.18 6.47 4.09
CA LEU A 75 -8.59 5.62 5.13
C LEU A 75 -7.52 6.33 5.93
N GLU A 76 -6.68 7.14 5.28
CA GLU A 76 -5.62 7.88 5.97
C GLU A 76 -6.18 8.98 6.88
N ARG A 77 -7.31 9.61 6.51
CA ARG A 77 -8.06 10.50 7.42
C ARG A 77 -8.62 9.75 8.62
N LEU A 78 -9.21 8.57 8.41
CA LEU A 78 -9.71 7.73 9.50
C LEU A 78 -8.57 7.28 10.43
N ALA A 79 -7.44 6.86 9.86
CA ALA A 79 -6.24 6.47 10.60
C ALA A 79 -5.68 7.65 11.40
N ALA A 80 -5.69 8.86 10.84
CA ALA A 80 -5.23 10.05 11.53
C ALA A 80 -6.17 10.43 12.69
N ALA A 81 -7.49 10.38 12.47
CA ALA A 81 -8.48 10.69 13.49
C ALA A 81 -8.50 9.66 14.64
N ALA A 82 -8.18 8.39 14.37
CA ALA A 82 -8.10 7.35 15.39
C ALA A 82 -6.85 7.47 16.30
N ARG A 83 -5.81 8.17 15.84
CA ARG A 83 -4.57 8.43 16.57
C ARG A 83 -4.18 9.90 16.44
N PRO A 84 -4.91 10.81 17.10
CA PRO A 84 -4.64 12.23 17.00
C PRO A 84 -3.27 12.59 17.58
N GLY A 85 -2.62 13.59 17.00
CA GLY A 85 -1.43 14.21 17.59
C GLY A 85 -1.76 15.01 18.85
N GLY A 86 -0.74 15.37 19.63
CA GLY A 86 -0.89 16.35 20.71
C GLY A 86 -1.14 17.77 20.19
N GLU A 87 -0.57 18.09 19.02
CA GLU A 87 -0.84 19.29 18.24
C GLU A 87 -1.06 18.91 16.78
N GLU A 88 -2.09 19.48 16.15
CA GLU A 88 -2.42 19.25 14.74
C GLU A 88 -2.62 20.56 13.98
N THR A 89 -2.18 20.60 12.72
CA THR A 89 -2.45 21.75 11.85
C THR A 89 -2.56 21.32 10.38
N TRP A 90 -3.31 22.10 9.61
CA TRP A 90 -3.38 21.94 8.15
C TRP A 90 -2.41 22.91 7.48
N LEU A 91 -1.64 22.41 6.53
CA LEU A 91 -0.70 23.20 5.74
C LEU A 91 -0.73 22.69 4.29
N ASP A 92 -1.24 23.49 3.36
CA ASP A 92 -1.28 23.21 1.92
C ASP A 92 -1.76 21.79 1.56
N GLY A 93 -2.83 21.34 2.23
CA GLY A 93 -3.43 20.02 2.01
C GLY A 93 -2.79 18.86 2.79
N TRP A 94 -1.77 19.14 3.59
CA TRP A 94 -1.19 18.20 4.55
C TRP A 94 -1.81 18.39 5.92
N LEU A 95 -2.06 17.29 6.62
CA LEU A 95 -2.30 17.29 8.06
C LEU A 95 -0.98 16.99 8.75
N LEU A 96 -0.47 17.97 9.50
CA LEU A 96 0.74 17.85 10.31
C LEU A 96 0.32 17.50 11.72
N ARG A 97 0.93 16.48 12.30
CA ARG A 97 0.66 16.04 13.66
C ARG A 97 1.96 15.94 14.42
N ALA A 98 2.00 16.54 15.60
CA ALA A 98 3.12 16.49 16.53
C ALA A 98 2.63 15.88 17.84
N ALA A 99 3.40 14.93 18.35
CA ALA A 99 3.22 14.36 19.68
C ALA A 99 4.59 14.12 20.28
N ASP A 100 4.68 14.17 21.62
CA ASP A 100 5.90 13.82 22.32
C ASP A 100 6.19 12.33 22.15
N GLY A 101 7.38 11.99 21.66
CA GLY A 101 7.84 10.61 21.49
C GLY A 101 8.19 10.23 20.05
N VAL A 102 8.35 8.92 19.82
CA VAL A 102 8.84 8.32 18.57
C VAL A 102 7.74 7.66 17.74
N ASP A 103 6.48 7.75 18.15
CA ASP A 103 5.37 7.12 17.44
C ASP A 103 5.04 7.90 16.16
N LEU A 104 5.49 7.37 15.02
CA LEU A 104 5.27 7.92 13.69
C LEU A 104 3.78 8.13 13.38
N ALA A 105 2.88 7.36 13.98
CA ALA A 105 1.46 7.48 13.69
C ALA A 105 0.78 8.67 14.37
N THR A 106 1.38 9.21 15.43
CA THR A 106 0.93 10.43 16.12
C THR A 106 1.86 11.63 15.85
N ASN A 107 3.07 11.37 15.33
CA ASN A 107 4.08 12.36 14.98
C ASN A 107 4.54 12.24 13.51
N SER A 108 3.67 12.63 12.57
CA SER A 108 3.98 12.69 11.13
C SER A 108 3.05 13.61 10.35
N ALA A 109 3.53 14.09 9.20
CA ALA A 109 2.73 14.83 8.22
C ALA A 109 2.19 13.90 7.14
N VAL A 110 0.89 14.00 6.83
CA VAL A 110 0.20 13.13 5.88
C VAL A 110 -0.55 13.95 4.82
N PRO A 111 -0.43 13.64 3.51
CA PRO A 111 -1.07 14.40 2.42
C PRO A 111 -2.55 14.01 2.28
N LEU A 112 -3.40 14.49 3.18
CA LEU A 112 -4.80 14.06 3.29
C LEU A 112 -5.75 14.76 2.31
N ASP A 113 -5.41 15.95 1.81
CA ASP A 113 -6.18 16.64 0.78
C ASP A 113 -5.66 16.34 -0.64
N ILE A 114 -6.51 16.58 -1.65
CA ILE A 114 -6.12 16.46 -3.06
C ILE A 114 -5.12 17.54 -3.49
N SER A 115 -5.12 18.69 -2.83
CA SER A 115 -4.22 19.81 -3.10
C SER A 115 -2.80 19.61 -2.56
N ALA A 116 -2.54 18.57 -1.76
CA ALA A 116 -1.22 18.32 -1.19
C ALA A 116 -0.17 18.18 -2.28
N GLN A 117 0.95 18.90 -2.13
CA GLN A 117 2.08 18.91 -3.06
C GLN A 117 3.41 18.82 -2.30
N ILE A 118 4.46 18.32 -2.97
CA ILE A 118 5.81 18.18 -2.40
C ILE A 118 6.48 19.55 -2.13
N ASN A 119 6.06 20.62 -2.82
CA ASN A 119 6.59 21.98 -2.58
C ASN A 119 6.26 22.55 -1.20
N ALA A 120 5.28 21.98 -0.48
CA ALA A 120 4.94 22.35 0.89
C ALA A 120 5.97 21.84 1.92
N VAL A 121 6.81 20.86 1.55
CA VAL A 121 7.71 20.15 2.46
C VAL A 121 8.68 21.06 3.21
N PRO A 122 9.31 22.09 2.62
CA PRO A 122 10.16 23.01 3.37
C PRO A 122 9.41 23.68 4.54
N ALA A 123 8.16 24.10 4.35
CA ALA A 123 7.35 24.69 5.40
C ALA A 123 6.93 23.66 6.47
N ILE A 124 6.73 22.40 6.08
CA ILE A 124 6.52 21.27 7.00
C ILE A 124 7.77 21.05 7.86
N VAL A 125 8.96 21.00 7.24
CA VAL A 125 10.24 20.85 7.93
C VAL A 125 10.43 21.97 8.96
N ASP A 126 10.16 23.21 8.59
CA ASP A 126 10.25 24.35 9.50
C ASP A 126 9.26 24.24 10.68
N TRP A 127 8.05 23.73 10.43
CA TRP A 127 7.03 23.54 11.47
C TRP A 127 7.48 22.52 12.52
N TYR A 128 8.04 21.38 12.12
CA TYR A 128 8.61 20.40 13.06
C TYR A 128 9.89 20.92 13.72
N GLY A 129 10.75 21.63 12.98
CA GLY A 129 12.00 22.20 13.48
C GLY A 129 11.79 23.19 14.63
N ARG A 130 10.78 24.07 14.55
CA ARG A 130 10.39 24.98 15.66
C ARG A 130 10.00 24.24 16.94
N ARG A 131 9.60 22.98 16.83
CA ARG A 131 9.21 22.09 17.94
C ARG A 131 10.32 21.14 18.36
N ARG A 132 11.50 21.21 17.71
CA ARG A 132 12.62 20.28 17.90
C ARG A 132 12.23 18.82 17.67
N LEU A 133 11.33 18.59 16.71
CA LEU A 133 10.87 17.27 16.29
C LEU A 133 11.43 16.94 14.90
N THR A 134 11.55 15.64 14.61
CA THR A 134 11.92 15.15 13.28
C THR A 134 10.73 15.24 12.33
N PRO A 135 10.87 15.82 11.12
CA PRO A 135 9.78 16.00 10.17
C PRO A 135 9.44 14.73 9.38
N HIS A 136 8.91 13.69 10.06
CA HIS A 136 8.51 12.48 9.36
C HIS A 136 7.33 12.74 8.43
N LEU A 137 7.49 12.39 7.15
CA LEU A 137 6.43 12.46 6.14
C LEU A 137 5.87 11.06 5.90
N ALA A 138 4.61 10.83 6.23
CA ALA A 138 3.93 9.59 5.93
C ALA A 138 3.27 9.71 4.55
N LEU A 139 3.83 9.02 3.55
CA LEU A 139 3.38 9.02 2.17
C LEU A 139 2.68 7.70 1.83
N PRO A 140 1.35 7.71 1.70
CA PRO A 140 0.62 6.60 1.12
C PRO A 140 1.03 6.39 -0.34
N ASP A 141 1.11 5.13 -0.76
CA ASP A 141 1.38 4.76 -2.16
C ASP A 141 0.45 5.55 -3.10
N ARG A 142 0.99 6.01 -4.24
CA ARG A 142 0.24 6.65 -5.34
C ARG A 142 -0.33 8.05 -5.08
N LEU A 143 -0.14 8.63 -3.89
CA LEU A 143 -0.58 10.00 -3.63
C LEU A 143 0.44 11.04 -4.08
N LEU A 144 1.70 10.86 -3.69
CA LEU A 144 2.81 11.74 -4.03
C LEU A 144 4.07 10.91 -4.27
N ASP A 145 4.90 11.34 -5.22
CA ASP A 145 6.18 10.71 -5.52
C ASP A 145 7.30 11.40 -4.70
N PRO A 146 7.94 10.71 -3.75
CA PRO A 146 9.04 11.29 -2.97
C PRO A 146 10.28 11.49 -3.86
N PRO A 147 11.02 12.60 -3.68
CA PRO A 147 12.34 12.76 -4.25
C PRO A 147 13.27 11.58 -3.91
N PRO A 148 14.08 11.09 -4.86
CA PRO A 148 15.01 9.97 -4.62
C PRO A 148 16.05 10.21 -3.52
N SER A 149 16.28 11.48 -3.16
CA SER A 149 17.21 11.89 -2.12
C SER A 149 16.69 11.71 -0.69
N TRP A 150 15.39 11.44 -0.51
CA TRP A 150 14.82 11.25 0.82
C TRP A 150 15.09 9.85 1.35
N ALA A 151 15.53 9.76 2.59
CA ALA A 151 15.75 8.48 3.25
C ALA A 151 14.39 7.85 3.59
N LEU A 152 14.16 6.62 3.13
CA LEU A 152 13.06 5.78 3.59
C LEU A 152 13.43 5.17 4.94
N GLU A 153 12.66 5.47 5.98
CA GLU A 153 12.94 5.01 7.34
C GLU A 153 12.05 3.85 7.75
N HIS A 154 10.78 3.90 7.37
CA HIS A 154 9.79 2.90 7.77
C HIS A 154 8.72 2.68 6.71
N THR A 155 8.16 1.47 6.67
CA THR A 155 7.04 1.13 5.78
C THR A 155 5.99 0.36 6.58
N GLU A 156 4.75 0.79 6.45
CA GLU A 156 3.56 0.12 6.99
C GLU A 156 2.67 -0.37 5.84
N ARG A 157 1.87 -1.39 6.13
CA ARG A 157 0.76 -1.84 5.29
C ARG A 157 -0.55 -1.45 5.94
N VAL A 158 -1.41 -0.83 5.16
CA VAL A 158 -2.80 -0.58 5.54
C VAL A 158 -3.64 -1.71 4.94
N LEU A 159 -4.19 -2.54 5.82
CA LEU A 159 -5.05 -3.66 5.50
C LEU A 159 -6.49 -3.24 5.71
N LEU A 160 -7.34 -3.47 4.73
CA LEU A 160 -8.75 -3.13 4.80
C LEU A 160 -9.59 -4.40 4.83
N ARG A 161 -10.62 -4.42 5.68
CA ARG A 161 -11.66 -5.43 5.63
C ARG A 161 -12.92 -4.90 4.94
N ASP A 162 -13.36 -3.71 5.34
CA ASP A 162 -14.55 -3.07 4.77
C ASP A 162 -14.44 -1.54 4.81
N MET A 163 -14.60 -0.89 3.65
CA MET A 163 -14.62 0.57 3.53
C MET A 163 -15.81 1.20 4.25
N ALA A 164 -16.98 0.56 4.24
CA ALA A 164 -18.22 1.17 4.71
C ALA A 164 -18.22 1.32 6.24
N SER A 165 -17.70 0.31 6.94
CA SER A 165 -17.51 0.35 8.40
C SER A 165 -16.22 1.06 8.83
N GLY A 166 -15.27 1.27 7.91
CA GLY A 166 -13.94 1.76 8.26
C GLY A 166 -13.14 0.75 9.07
N ASP A 167 -13.37 -0.56 8.87
CA ASP A 167 -12.64 -1.63 9.53
C ASP A 167 -11.30 -1.88 8.80
N PHE A 168 -10.24 -1.27 9.33
CA PHE A 168 -8.88 -1.38 8.80
C PHE A 168 -7.85 -1.61 9.91
N LEU A 169 -6.70 -2.16 9.52
CA LEU A 169 -5.54 -2.36 10.39
C LEU A 169 -4.30 -1.77 9.74
N VAL A 170 -3.42 -1.21 10.56
CA VAL A 170 -2.09 -0.78 10.14
C VAL A 170 -1.08 -1.69 10.80
N VAL A 171 -0.22 -2.32 10.00
CA VAL A 171 0.82 -3.23 10.47
C VAL A 171 2.17 -2.89 9.84
N PRO A 172 3.30 -3.19 10.49
CA PRO A 172 4.62 -3.13 9.85
C PRO A 172 4.67 -3.96 8.56
N ASP A 173 5.47 -3.54 7.57
CA ASP A 173 5.54 -4.23 6.26
C ASP A 173 6.10 -5.66 6.36
N ASP A 174 7.00 -5.92 7.30
CA ASP A 174 7.67 -7.20 7.56
C ASP A 174 6.87 -8.16 8.46
N ALA A 175 5.84 -7.67 9.16
CA ALA A 175 5.02 -8.51 10.01
C ALA A 175 4.31 -9.60 9.19
N THR A 176 4.12 -10.80 9.74
CA THR A 176 3.18 -11.75 9.15
C THR A 176 1.77 -11.16 9.32
N PRO A 177 1.06 -10.81 8.24
CA PRO A 177 -0.23 -10.17 8.39
C PRO A 177 -1.20 -11.17 9.04
N PRO A 178 -1.94 -10.81 10.09
CA PRO A 178 -2.92 -11.70 10.73
C PRO A 178 -4.14 -12.02 9.84
N ALA A 179 -4.11 -11.65 8.56
CA ALA A 179 -5.21 -10.92 7.95
C ALA A 179 -5.94 -11.67 6.82
N ALA A 180 -5.29 -12.60 6.13
CA ALA A 180 -5.98 -13.39 5.10
C ALA A 180 -7.20 -14.18 5.65
N PRO A 181 -7.12 -14.85 6.82
CA PRO A 181 -8.26 -15.62 7.35
C PRO A 181 -9.41 -14.76 7.88
N HIS A 182 -9.14 -13.48 8.20
CA HIS A 182 -10.10 -12.57 8.83
C HIS A 182 -10.77 -11.61 7.82
N GLY A 183 -10.52 -11.81 6.52
CA GLY A 183 -11.11 -11.01 5.44
C GLY A 183 -10.42 -9.67 5.20
N TYR A 184 -9.23 -9.44 5.77
CA TYR A 184 -8.44 -8.25 5.50
C TYR A 184 -7.58 -8.45 4.26
N TRP A 185 -7.49 -7.43 3.42
CA TRP A 185 -6.65 -7.43 2.24
C TRP A 185 -5.77 -6.17 2.20
N LEU A 186 -4.61 -6.26 1.54
CA LEU A 186 -3.69 -5.13 1.42
C LEU A 186 -4.32 -4.02 0.57
N HIS A 187 -4.68 -2.90 1.19
CA HIS A 187 -5.19 -1.73 0.48
C HIS A 187 -4.06 -0.91 -0.12
N HIS A 188 -3.11 -0.49 0.70
CA HIS A 188 -1.95 0.27 0.23
C HIS A 188 -0.81 0.21 1.26
N ARG A 189 0.39 0.63 0.86
CA ARG A 189 1.47 0.88 1.81
C ARG A 189 1.58 2.35 2.14
N ARG A 190 2.06 2.63 3.34
CA ARG A 190 2.43 3.96 3.81
C ARG A 190 3.91 3.95 4.13
N ARG A 191 4.65 4.87 3.52
CA ARG A 191 6.11 4.98 3.66
C ARG A 191 6.47 6.24 4.41
N TYR A 192 7.38 6.13 5.35
CA TYR A 192 7.85 7.24 6.15
C TYR A 192 9.21 7.69 5.64
N PHE A 193 9.29 8.98 5.32
CA PHE A 193 10.49 9.62 4.86
C PHE A 193 10.91 10.72 5.81
N CYS A 194 12.22 10.86 5.99
CA CYS A 194 12.81 12.03 6.62
C CYS A 194 13.41 12.91 5.51
N PRO A 195 12.78 14.06 5.17
CA PRO A 195 13.37 15.00 4.24
C PRO A 195 14.63 15.60 4.87
N PRO A 196 15.66 15.94 4.06
CA PRO A 196 16.83 16.63 4.57
C PRO A 196 16.41 17.97 5.18
N ALA A 197 17.13 18.40 6.22
CA ALA A 197 16.96 19.73 6.76
C ALA A 197 17.08 20.76 5.63
N SER A 198 16.18 21.74 5.58
CA SER A 198 16.28 22.86 4.65
C SER A 198 17.68 23.47 4.76
N PRO A 199 18.40 23.73 3.65
CA PRO A 199 19.61 24.52 3.72
C PRO A 199 19.26 25.87 4.35
N PRO A 200 20.15 26.47 5.17
CA PRO A 200 19.88 27.77 5.77
C PRO A 200 19.55 28.77 4.65
N ALA A 201 18.45 29.50 4.79
CA ALA A 201 18.12 30.60 3.90
C ALA A 201 19.32 31.56 3.85
N SER A 202 19.86 31.76 2.64
CA SER A 202 20.95 32.72 2.39
C SER A 202 20.46 34.15 2.49
#